data_AF-F4Q9K8-F1
#
_entry.id   AF-F4Q9K8-F1
#
_cell.length_a   1.000
_cell.length_b   1.000
_cell.length_c   1.000
_cell.angle_alpha   90.00
_cell.angle_beta   90.00
_cell.angle_gamma   90.00
#
_symmetry.space_group_name_H-M   'P 1'
#
loop_
_entity.id
_entity.type
_entity.pdbx_description
1 polymer ?
#
loop_
_entity_poly.entity_id
_entity_poly.type
_entity_poly.pdbx_seq_one_letter_code
_entity_poly.pdbx_strand_id
1 'polypeptide(L)'
;MNRVVYLLFNSIVLIAISFIVNHNNGPMLNAVNAISLDIHLSLDNNTFDLVVGYNKQIRSLAPNDQIDLGNTSLPHITLYLTDFDNNSISFIQQDLSEKANDCEILLNQIVVQGQYAMWYVENNDCLQYMSDLVVNTTYQYIVPNQPIPDWVLQLPEPLRTLKIDMIEKYGSPNVFSQFQPHITLAWDQYDNMTAVFEELSIPDHTYISPSVGVGDVGNYGTVLNNQYALYNFNGRIHFQFANDPNPPHFLNNKNNNLISNLNKIDIIDLYISYIIQKKSKYSNNTHPSTTTTSTTTATTTHSTCD
;
A
#
# COMPACT_ATOMS: atom_id res chain seq x y z
N MET A 1 -8.07 -72.72 -37.26
CA MET A 1 -7.32 -73.36 -36.16
C MET A 1 -7.54 -72.50 -34.92
N ASN A 2 -8.36 -73.00 -33.98
CA ASN A 2 -8.75 -72.48 -32.65
C ASN A 2 -9.29 -71.03 -32.54
N ARG A 3 -10.61 -70.81 -32.35
CA ARG A 3 -11.41 -70.87 -31.08
C ARG A 3 -11.12 -69.64 -30.18
N VAL A 4 -12.02 -68.78 -29.68
CA VAL A 4 -13.36 -68.86 -29.02
C VAL A 4 -13.87 -67.39 -28.93
N VAL A 5 -15.04 -66.97 -29.45
CA VAL A 5 -16.43 -66.98 -28.88
C VAL A 5 -16.59 -66.04 -27.65
N TYR A 6 -17.15 -64.83 -27.85
CA TYR A 6 -18.51 -64.35 -27.47
C TYR A 6 -18.67 -63.81 -26.02
N LEU A 7 -19.12 -62.55 -25.87
CA LEU A 7 -20.44 -62.17 -25.31
C LEU A 7 -20.52 -60.66 -24.95
N LEU A 8 -21.37 -59.97 -25.70
CA LEU A 8 -22.12 -58.78 -25.29
C LEU A 8 -23.14 -59.20 -24.20
N PHE A 9 -23.35 -58.42 -23.14
CA PHE A 9 -24.66 -58.26 -22.47
C PHE A 9 -24.68 -57.03 -21.54
N ASN A 10 -25.63 -56.13 -21.82
CA ASN A 10 -26.46 -55.25 -20.96
C ASN A 10 -26.01 -55.02 -19.50
N SER A 11 -26.02 -53.78 -18.97
CA SER A 11 -27.29 -53.11 -18.65
C SER A 11 -27.15 -51.59 -18.43
N ILE A 12 -28.13 -50.87 -18.97
CA ILE A 12 -28.61 -49.54 -18.59
C ILE A 12 -29.24 -49.63 -17.18
N VAL A 13 -29.09 -48.59 -16.33
CA VAL A 13 -30.13 -47.94 -15.49
C VAL A 13 -29.53 -47.20 -14.28
N LEU A 14 -29.73 -45.87 -14.29
CA LEU A 14 -29.95 -44.86 -13.23
C LEU A 14 -29.16 -44.89 -11.90
N ILE A 15 -28.61 -43.73 -11.51
CA ILE A 15 -29.24 -42.81 -10.52
C ILE A 15 -28.60 -41.42 -10.67
N ALA A 16 -29.45 -40.43 -10.91
CA ALA A 16 -29.11 -39.02 -10.75
C ALA A 16 -28.97 -38.73 -9.26
N ILE A 17 -27.77 -38.34 -8.81
CA ILE A 17 -27.60 -37.70 -7.51
C ILE A 17 -27.60 -36.21 -7.77
N SER A 18 -28.78 -35.62 -7.64
CA SER A 18 -28.95 -34.21 -7.38
C SER A 18 -28.24 -33.88 -6.06
N PHE A 19 -27.04 -33.32 -6.13
CA PHE A 19 -26.46 -32.67 -4.97
C PHE A 19 -27.22 -31.36 -4.73
N ILE A 20 -28.16 -31.44 -3.79
CA ILE A 20 -28.70 -30.31 -3.07
C ILE A 20 -27.51 -29.63 -2.37
N VAL A 21 -27.02 -28.53 -2.94
CA VAL A 21 -26.18 -27.59 -2.19
C VAL A 21 -27.08 -26.91 -1.18
N ASN A 22 -27.00 -27.41 0.04
CA ASN A 22 -27.66 -26.85 1.20
C ASN A 22 -27.16 -25.40 1.38
N HIS A 23 -28.08 -24.44 1.27
CA HIS A 23 -27.84 -23.05 1.63
C HIS A 23 -27.62 -22.95 3.14
N ASN A 24 -26.37 -23.14 3.57
CA ASN A 24 -25.95 -22.66 4.87
C ASN A 24 -25.75 -21.15 4.74
N ASN A 25 -26.82 -20.40 5.00
CA ASN A 25 -26.76 -19.00 5.37
C ASN A 25 -26.08 -18.89 6.74
N GLY A 26 -24.76 -19.12 6.77
CA GLY A 26 -23.92 -18.52 7.80
C GLY A 26 -24.02 -16.99 7.68
N PRO A 27 -23.79 -16.23 8.76
CA PRO A 27 -23.69 -14.79 8.63
C PRO A 27 -22.67 -14.51 7.54
N MET A 28 -23.07 -13.79 6.47
CA MET A 28 -22.12 -13.23 5.53
C MET A 28 -21.19 -12.38 6.39
N LEU A 29 -19.99 -12.91 6.68
CA LEU A 29 -18.87 -12.09 7.10
C LEU A 29 -18.83 -10.98 6.07
N ASN A 30 -19.11 -9.74 6.51
CA ASN A 30 -18.98 -8.57 5.66
C ASN A 30 -17.64 -8.71 4.96
N ALA A 31 -17.66 -8.83 3.63
CA ALA A 31 -16.44 -8.93 2.86
C ALA A 31 -15.59 -7.73 3.27
N VAL A 32 -14.44 -7.99 3.90
CA VAL A 32 -13.54 -6.92 4.31
C VAL A 32 -13.18 -6.19 3.02
N ASN A 33 -13.42 -4.88 2.99
CA ASN A 33 -13.12 -4.07 1.83
C ASN A 33 -11.60 -3.86 1.77
N ALA A 34 -10.88 -4.88 1.27
CA ALA A 34 -9.44 -4.92 1.23
C ALA A 34 -8.89 -4.18 0.02
N ILE A 35 -7.73 -3.54 0.18
CA ILE A 35 -6.94 -2.96 -0.90
C ILE A 35 -5.46 -3.27 -0.70
N SER A 36 -4.80 -3.77 -1.75
CA SER A 36 -3.36 -4.01 -1.72
C SER A 36 -2.63 -2.71 -2.04
N LEU A 37 -1.83 -2.22 -1.08
CA LEU A 37 -1.05 -1.00 -1.23
C LEU A 37 0.43 -1.26 -1.03
N ASP A 38 1.22 -0.51 -1.79
CA ASP A 38 2.64 -0.37 -1.56
C ASP A 38 2.92 1.08 -1.14
N ILE A 39 3.57 1.21 0.02
CA ILE A 39 4.17 2.45 0.51
C ILE A 39 5.67 2.37 0.21
N HIS A 40 6.18 3.31 -0.58
CA HIS A 40 7.53 3.25 -1.14
C HIS A 40 8.25 4.59 -1.16
N LEU A 41 9.57 4.54 -1.28
CA LEU A 41 10.36 5.68 -1.72
C LEU A 41 10.36 5.77 -3.24
N SER A 42 10.19 6.99 -3.75
CA SER A 42 10.41 7.30 -5.17
C SER A 42 11.91 7.48 -5.46
N LEU A 43 12.24 7.43 -6.75
CA LEU A 43 13.56 7.77 -7.27
C LEU A 43 13.62 9.26 -7.65
N ASP A 44 14.81 9.86 -7.60
CA ASP A 44 15.01 11.15 -8.26
C ASP A 44 14.94 11.01 -9.79
N ASN A 45 14.76 12.13 -10.51
CA ASN A 45 14.54 12.08 -11.96
C ASN A 45 15.67 11.37 -12.72
N ASN A 46 16.93 11.62 -12.33
CA ASN A 46 18.08 11.03 -13.00
C ASN A 46 18.13 9.51 -12.80
N THR A 47 17.88 9.05 -11.58
CA THR A 47 17.88 7.64 -11.21
C THR A 47 16.67 6.93 -11.81
N PHE A 48 15.51 7.59 -11.86
CA PHE A 48 14.32 7.09 -12.53
C PHE A 48 14.60 6.80 -14.00
N ASP A 49 15.13 7.78 -14.74
CA ASP A 49 15.45 7.62 -16.16
C ASP A 49 16.51 6.53 -16.38
N LEU A 50 17.49 6.43 -15.49
CA LEU A 50 18.52 5.39 -15.50
C LEU A 50 17.90 3.98 -15.35
N VAL A 51 17.06 3.77 -14.34
CA VAL A 51 16.43 2.48 -14.07
C VAL A 51 15.48 2.07 -15.19
N VAL A 52 14.68 3.01 -15.72
CA VAL A 52 13.85 2.77 -16.92
C VAL A 52 14.73 2.40 -18.12
N GLY A 53 15.89 3.06 -18.27
CA GLY A 53 16.87 2.74 -19.30
C GLY A 53 17.40 1.31 -19.19
N TYR A 54 17.70 0.84 -17.97
CA TYR A 54 18.13 -0.54 -17.75
C TYR A 54 17.01 -1.55 -17.99
N ASN A 55 15.79 -1.31 -17.48
CA ASN A 55 14.65 -2.18 -17.77
C ASN A 55 14.42 -2.34 -19.28
N LYS A 56 14.53 -1.27 -20.07
CA LYS A 56 14.44 -1.36 -21.54
C LYS A 56 15.54 -2.23 -22.17
N GLN A 57 16.77 -2.15 -21.67
CA GLN A 57 17.86 -3.00 -22.15
C GLN A 57 17.66 -4.46 -21.76
N ILE A 58 17.24 -4.72 -20.52
CA ILE A 58 16.90 -6.05 -20.01
C ILE A 58 15.82 -6.68 -20.89
N ARG A 59 14.73 -5.98 -21.16
CA ARG A 59 13.64 -6.47 -22.04
C ARG A 59 14.08 -6.77 -23.48
N SER A 60 15.18 -6.18 -23.95
CA SER A 60 15.77 -6.54 -25.25
C SER A 60 16.58 -7.83 -25.20
N LEU A 61 17.19 -8.14 -24.06
CA LEU A 61 18.01 -9.34 -23.84
C LEU A 61 17.18 -10.52 -23.29
N ALA A 62 16.09 -10.21 -22.62
CA ALA A 62 15.11 -11.11 -22.02
C ALA A 62 13.70 -10.72 -22.45
N PRO A 63 13.25 -11.19 -23.63
CA PRO A 63 11.95 -10.81 -24.17
C PRO A 63 10.76 -11.32 -23.36
N ASN A 64 10.96 -12.24 -22.40
CA ASN A 64 9.90 -12.72 -21.51
C ASN A 64 9.75 -11.92 -20.21
N ASP A 65 10.57 -10.87 -19.99
CA ASP A 65 10.43 -9.99 -18.84
C ASP A 65 9.06 -9.31 -18.85
N GLN A 66 8.38 -9.40 -17.71
CA GLN A 66 7.00 -8.95 -17.55
C GLN A 66 6.86 -7.62 -16.80
N ILE A 67 7.98 -7.00 -16.41
CA ILE A 67 8.00 -5.68 -15.79
C ILE A 67 8.33 -4.63 -16.85
N ASP A 68 7.47 -3.61 -16.98
CA ASP A 68 7.67 -2.48 -17.89
C ASP A 68 7.72 -1.16 -17.09
N LEU A 69 8.92 -0.79 -16.67
CA LEU A 69 9.16 0.38 -15.84
C LEU A 69 9.03 1.67 -16.66
N GLY A 70 8.30 2.63 -16.11
CA GLY A 70 8.00 3.92 -16.73
C GLY A 70 6.80 3.89 -17.69
N ASN A 71 6.29 2.71 -18.06
CA ASN A 71 5.09 2.56 -18.88
C ASN A 71 3.89 2.04 -18.09
N THR A 72 4.02 0.86 -17.45
CA THR A 72 2.93 0.24 -16.69
C THR A 72 3.18 0.23 -15.18
N SER A 73 4.41 0.51 -14.76
CA SER A 73 4.81 0.50 -13.36
C SER A 73 5.90 1.52 -13.07
N LEU A 74 6.04 1.91 -11.82
CA LEU A 74 7.02 2.88 -11.34
C LEU A 74 8.23 2.15 -10.72
N PRO A 75 9.46 2.52 -11.08
CA PRO A 75 10.63 2.25 -10.25
C PRO A 75 10.43 2.79 -8.83
N HIS A 76 10.69 1.97 -7.83
CA HIS A 76 10.46 2.31 -6.42
C HIS A 76 11.32 1.44 -5.50
N ILE A 77 11.40 1.84 -4.23
CA ILE A 77 11.89 0.99 -3.13
C ILE A 77 10.74 0.80 -2.16
N THR A 78 10.19 -0.41 -2.08
CA THR A 78 9.12 -0.75 -1.14
C THR A 78 9.58 -0.55 0.31
N LEU A 79 8.84 0.25 1.07
CA LEU A 79 8.98 0.34 2.52
C LEU A 79 8.01 -0.60 3.23
N TYR A 80 6.78 -0.74 2.69
CA TYR A 80 5.77 -1.64 3.22
C TYR A 80 4.71 -1.98 2.18
N LEU A 81 4.52 -3.28 1.92
CA LEU A 81 3.52 -3.81 0.99
C LEU A 81 2.65 -4.82 1.72
N THR A 82 1.34 -4.56 1.74
CA THR A 82 0.34 -5.42 2.40
C THR A 82 -1.10 -5.03 1.99
N ASP A 83 -2.08 -5.81 2.43
CA ASP A 83 -3.50 -5.47 2.26
C ASP A 83 -4.03 -4.62 3.42
N PHE A 84 -4.59 -3.47 3.11
CA PHE A 84 -5.21 -2.53 4.05
C PHE A 84 -6.74 -2.56 3.97
N ASP A 85 -7.42 -2.15 5.04
CA ASP A 85 -8.82 -1.77 4.95
C ASP A 85 -8.92 -0.51 4.09
N ASN A 86 -9.62 -0.59 2.96
CA ASN A 86 -9.81 0.50 2.02
C ASN A 86 -10.47 1.73 2.66
N ASN A 87 -11.22 1.57 3.76
CA ASN A 87 -11.78 2.71 4.50
C ASN A 87 -10.72 3.47 5.31
N SER A 88 -9.51 2.92 5.46
CA SER A 88 -8.43 3.47 6.28
C SER A 88 -7.43 4.31 5.48
N ILE A 89 -7.59 4.44 4.16
CA ILE A 89 -6.65 5.17 3.27
C ILE A 89 -6.40 6.62 3.77
N SER A 90 -7.44 7.33 4.19
CA SER A 90 -7.27 8.71 4.69
C SER A 90 -6.45 8.80 5.97
N PHE A 91 -6.50 7.78 6.83
CA PHE A 91 -5.68 7.72 8.04
C PHE A 91 -4.23 7.41 7.72
N ILE A 92 -3.99 6.47 6.78
CA ILE A 92 -2.65 6.16 6.26
C ILE A 92 -1.99 7.42 5.69
N GLN A 93 -2.70 8.15 4.83
CA GLN A 93 -2.23 9.41 4.24
C GLN A 93 -1.83 10.42 5.33
N GLN A 94 -2.71 10.63 6.31
CA GLN A 94 -2.48 11.59 7.38
C GLN A 94 -1.23 11.23 8.18
N ASP A 95 -1.12 9.97 8.63
CA ASP A 95 -0.07 9.55 9.54
C ASP A 95 1.33 9.53 8.88
N LEU A 96 1.41 9.29 7.56
CA LEU A 96 2.67 9.31 6.81
C LEU A 96 3.21 10.72 6.58
N SER A 97 2.32 11.67 6.27
CA SER A 97 2.70 13.02 5.84
C SER A 97 3.55 13.78 6.85
N GLU A 98 3.42 13.49 8.15
CA GLU A 98 4.08 14.26 9.22
C GLU A 98 5.48 13.76 9.57
N LYS A 99 5.79 12.50 9.25
CA LYS A 99 6.94 11.79 9.84
C LYS A 99 7.99 11.35 8.83
N ALA A 100 7.62 11.22 7.56
CA ALA A 100 8.53 10.77 6.52
C ALA A 100 9.65 11.78 6.24
N ASN A 101 10.85 11.27 5.95
CA ASN A 101 12.01 12.07 5.59
C ASN A 101 12.78 11.47 4.41
N ASP A 102 13.65 12.27 3.80
CA ASP A 102 14.57 11.82 2.77
C ASP A 102 15.68 10.93 3.34
N CYS A 103 16.12 9.97 2.53
CA CYS A 103 17.30 9.15 2.81
C CYS A 103 18.26 9.20 1.62
N GLU A 104 19.56 9.21 1.92
CA GLU A 104 20.57 8.83 0.94
C GLU A 104 20.44 7.33 0.66
N ILE A 105 20.37 6.99 -0.61
CA ILE A 105 20.18 5.63 -1.11
C ILE A 105 21.44 5.24 -1.87
N LEU A 106 22.06 4.14 -1.45
CA LEU A 106 23.17 3.53 -2.16
C LEU A 106 22.68 2.26 -2.83
N LEU A 107 22.69 2.28 -4.16
CA LEU A 107 22.43 1.13 -5.01
C LEU A 107 23.75 0.45 -5.31
N ASN A 108 23.93 -0.76 -4.79
CA ASN A 108 25.11 -1.56 -5.04
C ASN A 108 24.68 -2.96 -5.45
N GLN A 109 25.42 -3.58 -6.36
CA GLN A 109 25.21 -4.97 -6.78
C GLN A 109 23.84 -5.29 -7.41
N ILE A 110 23.88 -6.13 -8.45
CA ILE A 110 22.68 -6.79 -8.95
C ILE A 110 22.53 -8.16 -8.29
N VAL A 111 21.32 -8.46 -7.84
CA VAL A 111 20.94 -9.73 -7.26
C VAL A 111 19.85 -10.37 -8.13
N VAL A 112 20.09 -11.60 -8.57
CA VAL A 112 19.07 -12.46 -9.17
C VAL A 112 18.66 -13.49 -8.13
N GLN A 113 17.38 -13.49 -7.76
CA GLN A 113 16.83 -14.42 -6.79
C GLN A 113 15.46 -14.93 -7.25
N GLY A 114 15.37 -16.24 -7.51
CA GLY A 114 14.19 -16.83 -8.13
C GLY A 114 14.00 -16.25 -9.53
N GLN A 115 12.84 -15.65 -9.77
CA GLN A 115 12.47 -15.03 -11.05
C GLN A 115 12.73 -13.52 -11.07
N TYR A 116 13.19 -12.95 -9.95
CA TYR A 116 13.43 -11.52 -9.84
C TYR A 116 14.89 -11.20 -10.13
N ALA A 117 15.08 -10.10 -10.85
CA ALA A 117 16.35 -9.40 -10.88
C ALA A 117 16.19 -8.01 -10.27
N MET A 118 17.06 -7.71 -9.33
CA MET A 118 16.92 -6.59 -8.42
C MET A 118 18.25 -5.85 -8.30
N TRP A 119 18.18 -4.52 -8.29
CA TRP A 119 19.29 -3.69 -7.84
C TRP A 119 19.23 -3.58 -6.34
N TYR A 120 20.21 -4.14 -5.64
CA TYR A 120 20.21 -4.14 -4.20
C TYR A 120 20.46 -2.72 -3.66
N VAL A 121 19.75 -2.39 -2.59
CA VAL A 121 19.90 -1.12 -1.88
C VAL A 121 20.59 -1.41 -0.55
N GLU A 122 21.65 -0.68 -0.24
CA GLU A 122 22.26 -0.77 1.08
C GLU A 122 21.28 -0.28 2.15
N ASN A 123 20.95 -1.16 3.09
CA ASN A 123 20.10 -0.82 4.23
C ASN A 123 20.88 -0.03 5.29
N ASN A 124 20.87 1.30 5.16
CA ASN A 124 21.42 2.21 6.16
C ASN A 124 20.40 2.59 7.24
N ASP A 125 20.86 3.24 8.31
CA ASP A 125 20.03 3.62 9.46
C ASP A 125 18.81 4.47 9.08
N CYS A 126 18.94 5.35 8.09
CA CYS A 126 17.82 6.17 7.63
C CYS A 126 16.74 5.31 6.98
N LEU A 127 17.15 4.42 6.08
CA LEU A 127 16.22 3.59 5.32
C LEU A 127 15.53 2.55 6.20
N GLN A 128 16.27 1.94 7.14
CA GLN A 128 15.70 1.08 8.17
C GLN A 128 14.68 1.84 9.02
N TYR A 129 15.03 3.04 9.50
CA TYR A 129 14.12 3.89 10.26
C TYR A 129 12.85 4.21 9.47
N MET A 130 12.98 4.54 8.20
CA MET A 130 11.84 4.86 7.33
C MET A 130 10.89 3.66 7.15
N SER A 131 11.42 2.47 6.89
CA SER A 131 10.62 1.24 6.84
C SER A 131 9.91 0.99 8.17
N ASP A 132 10.64 1.01 9.28
CA ASP A 132 10.08 0.76 10.62
C ASP A 132 9.01 1.77 11.01
N LEU A 133 9.22 3.04 10.65
CA LEU A 133 8.27 4.12 10.86
C LEU A 133 6.97 3.87 10.09
N VAL A 134 7.07 3.53 8.80
CA VAL A 134 5.90 3.24 7.95
C VAL A 134 5.12 2.08 8.52
N VAL A 135 5.78 0.96 8.82
CA VAL A 135 5.11 -0.23 9.38
C VAL A 135 4.46 0.09 10.72
N ASN A 136 5.19 0.65 11.69
CA ASN A 136 4.65 0.97 13.02
C ASN A 136 3.49 1.96 12.98
N THR A 137 3.45 2.81 11.97
CA THR A 137 2.43 3.85 11.83
C THR A 137 1.18 3.35 11.11
N THR A 138 1.26 2.26 10.35
CA THR A 138 0.16 1.86 9.45
C THR A 138 -0.34 0.43 9.68
N TYR A 139 0.39 -0.42 10.39
CA TYR A 139 0.01 -1.83 10.57
C TYR A 139 -1.36 -2.01 11.25
N GLN A 140 -1.83 -1.05 12.04
CA GLN A 140 -3.17 -1.11 12.66
C GLN A 140 -4.32 -0.98 11.65
N TYR A 141 -4.04 -0.57 10.41
CA TYR A 141 -5.02 -0.41 9.33
C TYR A 141 -5.07 -1.60 8.38
N ILE A 142 -4.26 -2.65 8.61
CA ILE A 142 -4.23 -3.82 7.73
C ILE A 142 -5.49 -4.66 7.86
N VAL A 143 -5.77 -5.43 6.82
CA VAL A 143 -6.72 -6.54 6.91
C VAL A 143 -6.06 -7.66 7.73
N PRO A 144 -6.73 -8.20 8.77
CA PRO A 144 -6.19 -9.30 9.56
C PRO A 144 -6.24 -10.62 8.79
N ASN A 145 -5.43 -11.60 9.23
CA ASN A 145 -5.39 -12.97 8.67
C ASN A 145 -5.04 -13.01 7.17
N GLN A 146 -4.03 -12.23 6.77
CA GLN A 146 -3.56 -12.25 5.38
C GLN A 146 -3.01 -13.63 5.00
N PRO A 147 -3.16 -14.04 3.73
CA PRO A 147 -2.65 -15.32 3.27
C PRO A 147 -1.13 -15.39 3.42
N ILE A 148 -0.63 -16.51 3.93
CA ILE A 148 0.81 -16.78 4.01
C ILE A 148 1.30 -17.18 2.61
N PRO A 149 2.30 -16.49 2.02
CA PRO A 149 2.83 -16.85 0.73
C PRO A 149 3.46 -18.25 0.71
N ASP A 150 3.30 -18.99 -0.39
CA ASP A 150 3.81 -20.37 -0.51
C ASP A 150 5.32 -20.48 -0.28
N TRP A 151 6.10 -19.49 -0.72
CA TRP A 151 7.55 -19.48 -0.50
C TRP A 151 7.91 -19.37 0.99
N VAL A 152 7.10 -18.70 1.80
CA VAL A 152 7.29 -18.65 3.26
C VAL A 152 7.06 -20.03 3.86
N LEU A 153 6.01 -20.73 3.43
CA LEU A 153 5.70 -22.08 3.91
C LEU A 153 6.80 -23.11 3.60
N GLN A 154 7.64 -22.83 2.59
CA GLN A 154 8.75 -23.67 2.17
C GLN A 154 10.07 -23.37 2.90
N LEU A 155 10.13 -22.32 3.73
CA LEU A 155 11.33 -21.99 4.49
C LEU A 155 11.61 -23.01 5.61
N PRO A 156 12.89 -23.22 5.99
CA PRO A 156 13.24 -24.01 7.15
C PRO A 156 12.88 -23.30 8.47
N GLU A 157 12.70 -24.07 9.54
CA GLU A 157 12.64 -23.51 10.90
C GLU A 157 14.02 -23.04 11.38
N PRO A 158 14.11 -21.98 12.20
CA PRO A 158 13.01 -21.19 12.78
C PRO A 158 12.53 -20.01 11.89
N LEU A 159 13.12 -19.84 10.71
CA LEU A 159 12.84 -18.68 9.84
C LEU A 159 11.39 -18.68 9.36
N ARG A 160 10.84 -19.84 9.03
CA ARG A 160 9.43 -19.97 8.63
C ARG A 160 8.48 -19.43 9.70
N THR A 161 8.60 -19.88 10.95
CA THR A 161 7.77 -19.38 12.06
C THR A 161 7.90 -17.87 12.21
N LEU A 162 9.13 -17.34 12.19
CA LEU A 162 9.37 -15.89 12.28
C LEU A 162 8.64 -15.11 11.18
N LYS A 163 8.66 -15.61 9.93
CA LYS A 163 8.01 -14.97 8.78
C LYS A 163 6.49 -15.03 8.87
N ILE A 164 5.94 -16.16 9.35
CA ILE A 164 4.51 -16.31 9.59
C ILE A 164 4.05 -15.32 10.67
N ASP A 165 4.77 -15.24 11.80
CA ASP A 165 4.44 -14.30 12.88
C ASP A 165 4.44 -12.84 12.40
N MET A 166 5.35 -12.48 11.49
CA MET A 166 5.38 -11.16 10.86
C MET A 166 4.18 -10.91 9.97
N ILE A 167 3.76 -11.89 9.17
CA ILE A 167 2.56 -11.78 8.32
C ILE A 167 1.30 -11.66 9.17
N GLU A 168 1.16 -12.48 10.21
CA GLU A 168 -0.03 -12.45 11.07
C GLU A 168 -0.17 -11.11 11.79
N LYS A 169 0.94 -10.52 12.23
CA LYS A 169 0.94 -9.27 12.99
C LYS A 169 0.98 -8.00 12.13
N TYR A 170 1.75 -8.03 11.05
CA TYR A 170 2.07 -6.87 10.22
C TYR A 170 1.69 -7.07 8.75
N GLY A 171 1.04 -8.16 8.37
CA GLY A 171 0.59 -8.38 6.99
C GLY A 171 1.72 -8.51 5.95
N SER A 172 2.99 -8.58 6.37
CA SER A 172 4.13 -8.68 5.46
C SER A 172 5.30 -9.42 6.10
N PRO A 173 6.01 -10.31 5.38
CA PRO A 173 7.08 -11.14 5.93
C PRO A 173 8.43 -10.43 6.09
N ASN A 174 8.63 -9.26 5.47
CA ASN A 174 9.93 -8.61 5.34
C ASN A 174 9.93 -7.22 5.98
N VAL A 175 9.49 -7.14 7.24
CA VAL A 175 9.43 -5.89 8.03
C VAL A 175 10.49 -5.89 9.13
N PHE A 176 10.82 -4.71 9.66
CA PHE A 176 11.79 -4.52 10.75
C PHE A 176 13.16 -5.11 10.43
N SER A 177 13.69 -5.99 11.30
CA SER A 177 14.98 -6.67 11.10
C SER A 177 15.03 -7.60 9.89
N GLN A 178 13.90 -7.80 9.20
CA GLN A 178 13.80 -8.58 7.97
C GLN A 178 13.65 -7.70 6.71
N PHE A 179 13.75 -6.38 6.86
CA PHE A 179 13.69 -5.44 5.76
C PHE A 179 14.89 -5.61 4.82
N GLN A 180 14.60 -5.74 3.52
CA GLN A 180 15.55 -6.03 2.46
C GLN A 180 15.27 -5.11 1.26
N PRO A 181 15.71 -3.84 1.32
CA PRO A 181 15.39 -2.87 0.29
C PRO A 181 16.09 -3.20 -1.03
N HIS A 182 15.37 -2.96 -2.12
CA HIS A 182 15.85 -3.17 -3.47
C HIS A 182 14.99 -2.38 -4.46
N ILE A 183 15.48 -2.24 -5.69
CA ILE A 183 14.68 -1.82 -6.84
C ILE A 183 14.55 -3.03 -7.76
N THR A 184 13.33 -3.49 -8.01
CA THR A 184 13.09 -4.56 -8.99
C THR A 184 13.30 -4.02 -10.39
N LEU A 185 14.18 -4.65 -11.16
CA LEU A 185 14.52 -4.28 -12.54
C LEU A 185 13.80 -5.15 -13.57
N ALA A 186 13.51 -6.41 -13.23
CA ALA A 186 12.83 -7.36 -14.11
C ALA A 186 12.21 -8.51 -13.31
N TRP A 187 11.21 -9.15 -13.92
CA TRP A 187 10.69 -10.45 -13.50
C TRP A 187 10.53 -11.36 -14.72
N ASP A 188 11.19 -12.52 -14.68
CA ASP A 188 11.19 -13.46 -15.79
C ASP A 188 11.24 -14.92 -15.29
N GLN A 189 10.41 -15.77 -15.86
CA GLN A 189 10.32 -17.20 -15.55
C GLN A 189 11.13 -18.09 -16.52
N TYR A 190 11.50 -17.59 -17.69
CA TYR A 190 12.01 -18.36 -18.82
C TYR A 190 13.45 -18.00 -19.18
N ASP A 191 13.78 -16.70 -19.22
CA ASP A 191 15.10 -16.23 -19.66
C ASP A 191 16.12 -16.29 -18.50
N ASN A 192 17.41 -16.45 -18.84
CA ASN A 192 18.48 -16.52 -17.85
C ASN A 192 18.90 -15.11 -17.39
N MET A 193 18.23 -14.59 -16.36
CA MET A 193 18.53 -13.26 -15.82
C MET A 193 20.00 -13.10 -15.40
N THR A 194 20.64 -14.13 -14.82
CA THR A 194 22.05 -14.02 -14.41
C THR A 194 22.96 -13.65 -15.60
N ALA A 195 22.77 -14.29 -16.75
CA ALA A 195 23.54 -13.98 -17.95
C ALA A 195 23.25 -12.57 -18.50
N VAL A 196 21.99 -12.12 -18.44
CA VAL A 196 21.59 -10.78 -18.89
C VAL A 196 22.30 -9.69 -18.08
N PHE A 197 22.39 -9.84 -16.77
CA PHE A 197 23.01 -8.81 -15.92
C PHE A 197 24.54 -8.85 -15.91
N GLU A 198 25.16 -10.00 -16.19
CA GLU A 198 26.59 -10.07 -16.49
C GLU A 198 26.95 -9.23 -17.73
N GLU A 199 26.07 -9.18 -18.73
CA GLU A 199 26.26 -8.34 -19.93
C GLU A 199 26.10 -6.85 -19.65
N LEU A 200 25.08 -6.46 -18.88
CA LEU A 200 24.73 -5.04 -18.68
C LEU A 200 25.73 -4.26 -17.81
N SER A 201 26.49 -4.93 -16.93
CA SER A 201 27.51 -4.30 -16.08
C SER A 201 27.02 -2.98 -15.42
N ILE A 202 25.92 -3.06 -14.67
CA ILE A 202 25.29 -1.91 -14.00
C ILE A 202 26.22 -1.41 -12.88
N PRO A 203 26.72 -0.15 -12.94
CA PRO A 203 27.61 0.41 -11.94
C PRO A 203 26.85 0.77 -10.67
N ASP A 204 27.57 0.90 -9.55
CA ASP A 204 27.00 1.45 -8.32
C ASP A 204 26.49 2.89 -8.54
N HIS A 205 25.44 3.25 -7.82
CA HIS A 205 24.78 4.55 -7.94
C HIS A 205 24.25 5.06 -6.61
N THR A 206 24.27 6.38 -6.41
CA THR A 206 23.77 7.01 -5.18
C THR A 206 22.84 8.15 -5.53
N TYR A 207 21.76 8.29 -4.75
CA TYR A 207 20.83 9.41 -4.87
C TYR A 207 20.15 9.71 -3.54
N ILE A 208 19.43 10.85 -3.46
CA ILE A 208 18.58 11.17 -2.31
C ILE A 208 17.14 10.95 -2.73
N SER A 209 16.40 10.12 -1.99
CA SER A 209 14.98 9.87 -2.27
C SER A 209 14.19 11.18 -2.18
N PRO A 210 13.44 11.61 -3.21
CA PRO A 210 12.76 12.90 -3.20
C PRO A 210 11.40 12.88 -2.48
N SER A 211 10.80 11.69 -2.34
CA SER A 211 9.45 11.54 -1.81
C SER A 211 9.15 10.13 -1.33
N VAL A 212 8.09 10.03 -0.52
CA VAL A 212 7.38 8.77 -0.22
C VAL A 212 6.02 8.76 -0.95
N GLY A 213 5.69 7.64 -1.57
CA GLY A 213 4.46 7.41 -2.32
C GLY A 213 3.57 6.36 -1.67
N VAL A 214 2.27 6.38 -2.02
CA VAL A 214 1.32 5.31 -1.71
C VAL A 214 0.54 4.99 -2.99
N GLY A 215 0.62 3.73 -3.41
CA GLY A 215 0.15 3.29 -4.72
C GLY A 215 -0.50 1.91 -4.74
N ASP A 216 -1.18 1.61 -5.84
CA ASP A 216 -1.68 0.26 -6.10
C ASP A 216 -0.53 -0.71 -6.35
N VAL A 217 -0.71 -1.94 -5.85
CA VAL A 217 0.15 -3.07 -6.16
C VAL A 217 -0.26 -3.70 -7.50
N GLY A 218 0.70 -3.78 -8.41
CA GLY A 218 0.61 -4.48 -9.67
C GLY A 218 1.14 -5.92 -9.58
N ASN A 219 1.22 -6.56 -10.74
CA ASN A 219 1.84 -7.88 -10.84
C ASN A 219 3.29 -7.83 -10.31
N TYR A 220 3.74 -8.91 -9.70
CA TYR A 220 5.11 -9.07 -9.20
C TYR A 220 5.52 -8.03 -8.14
N GLY A 221 4.55 -7.47 -7.41
CA GLY A 221 4.82 -6.45 -6.38
C GLY A 221 5.24 -5.10 -6.96
N THR A 222 4.93 -4.83 -8.24
CA THR A 222 5.19 -3.53 -8.85
C THR A 222 4.28 -2.44 -8.28
N VAL A 223 4.68 -1.18 -8.37
CA VAL A 223 3.83 -0.03 -8.07
C VAL A 223 3.23 0.51 -9.37
N LEU A 224 1.91 0.62 -9.47
CA LEU A 224 1.27 1.10 -10.70
C LEU A 224 1.20 2.62 -10.80
N ASN A 225 1.03 3.31 -9.66
CA ASN A 225 0.78 4.74 -9.59
C ASN A 225 1.05 5.28 -8.17
N ASN A 226 0.89 6.59 -7.99
CA ASN A 226 0.93 7.27 -6.68
C ASN A 226 -0.44 7.86 -6.31
N GLN A 227 -1.53 7.17 -6.66
CA GLN A 227 -2.87 7.80 -6.64
C GLN A 227 -3.37 8.14 -5.23
N TYR A 228 -2.82 7.50 -4.20
CA TYR A 228 -3.23 7.74 -2.82
C TYR A 228 -2.36 8.80 -2.16
N ALA A 229 -1.05 8.82 -2.42
CA ALA A 229 -0.22 9.89 -1.90
C ALA A 229 1.11 10.02 -2.66
N LEU A 230 1.64 11.23 -2.64
CA LEU A 230 3.03 11.52 -2.96
C LEU A 230 3.51 12.71 -2.12
N TYR A 231 4.34 12.44 -1.12
CA TYR A 231 4.85 13.45 -0.19
C TYR A 231 6.30 13.79 -0.53
N ASN A 232 6.53 14.98 -1.11
CA ASN A 232 7.86 15.46 -1.46
C ASN A 232 8.59 16.04 -0.25
N PHE A 233 9.85 15.64 -0.02
CA PHE A 233 10.64 16.10 1.12
C PHE A 233 11.19 17.52 0.94
N ASN A 234 11.59 17.87 -0.30
CA ASN A 234 12.20 19.16 -0.65
C ASN A 234 11.21 20.34 -0.75
N GLY A 235 9.96 20.14 -0.37
CA GLY A 235 8.90 21.14 -0.53
C GLY A 235 7.89 21.14 0.61
N ARG A 236 8.33 21.10 1.88
CA ARG A 236 7.43 21.15 3.06
C ARG A 236 6.61 22.46 3.13
N ILE A 237 5.59 22.57 2.27
CA ILE A 237 4.29 23.16 2.55
C ILE A 237 3.27 22.10 2.13
N HIS A 238 2.72 21.40 3.12
CA HIS A 238 1.62 20.45 2.92
C HIS A 238 0.40 21.18 2.38
N PHE A 239 -0.18 20.66 1.29
CA PHE A 239 -1.50 20.02 1.23
C PHE A 239 -1.81 19.67 -0.23
N GLN A 240 -2.04 18.40 -0.54
CA GLN A 240 -2.74 18.03 -1.76
C GLN A 240 -3.83 17.01 -1.41
N PHE A 241 -5.04 17.53 -1.18
CA PHE A 241 -6.25 16.74 -1.08
C PHE A 241 -6.71 16.39 -2.49
N ALA A 242 -6.14 15.35 -3.08
CA ALA A 242 -6.81 14.68 -4.18
C ALA A 242 -8.02 13.94 -3.59
N ASN A 243 -9.22 14.29 -4.06
CA ASN A 243 -10.52 13.63 -3.82
C ASN A 243 -11.53 14.29 -2.84
N ASP A 244 -11.52 15.62 -2.65
CA ASP A 244 -12.77 16.31 -2.25
C ASP A 244 -13.57 16.69 -3.52
N PRO A 245 -14.79 16.16 -3.74
CA PRO A 245 -15.62 16.53 -4.89
C PRO A 245 -16.13 17.98 -4.85
N ASN A 246 -15.91 18.75 -3.77
CA ASN A 246 -16.20 20.19 -3.68
C ASN A 246 -15.12 20.96 -2.90
N PRO A 247 -13.96 21.26 -3.50
CA PRO A 247 -12.96 22.11 -2.86
C PRO A 247 -13.51 23.54 -2.67
N PRO A 248 -13.10 24.26 -1.62
CA PRO A 248 -13.55 25.63 -1.39
C PRO A 248 -13.16 26.53 -2.59
N HIS A 249 -14.12 27.34 -3.05
CA HIS A 249 -14.00 28.25 -4.21
C HIS A 249 -12.82 29.24 -4.18
N PHE A 250 -12.11 29.37 -3.04
CA PHE A 250 -10.94 30.23 -2.90
C PHE A 250 -9.66 29.65 -3.52
N LEU A 251 -9.62 28.35 -3.83
CA LEU A 251 -8.43 27.70 -4.40
C LEU A 251 -8.36 27.72 -5.95
N ASN A 252 -9.37 28.28 -6.63
CA ASN A 252 -9.46 28.25 -8.09
C ASN A 252 -9.13 29.59 -8.76
N ASN A 253 -8.28 30.42 -8.13
CA ASN A 253 -7.86 31.68 -8.71
C ASN A 253 -6.50 31.52 -9.40
N LYS A 254 -6.46 31.70 -10.73
CA LYS A 254 -5.30 31.51 -11.64
C LYS A 254 -4.10 32.46 -11.41
N ASN A 255 -3.93 33.01 -10.20
CA ASN A 255 -2.82 33.91 -9.86
C ASN A 255 -2.00 33.32 -8.70
N ASN A 256 -0.99 32.52 -9.06
CA ASN A 256 -0.03 31.87 -8.15
C ASN A 256 0.83 32.85 -7.29
N ASN A 257 0.66 34.16 -7.41
CA ASN A 257 1.48 35.17 -6.70
C ASN A 257 0.92 35.61 -5.34
N LEU A 258 -0.28 35.18 -4.93
CA LEU A 258 -0.87 35.56 -3.64
C LEU A 258 -0.54 34.58 -2.51
N ILE A 259 -0.23 33.32 -2.84
CA ILE A 259 0.04 32.27 -1.84
C ILE A 259 1.48 32.34 -1.32
N SER A 260 2.41 32.94 -2.08
CA SER A 260 3.82 33.05 -1.69
C SER A 260 4.09 34.03 -0.53
N ASN A 261 3.09 34.81 -0.10
CA ASN A 261 3.24 35.88 0.90
C ASN A 261 2.43 35.65 2.18
N LEU A 262 1.78 34.49 2.34
CA LEU A 262 1.07 34.15 3.58
C LEU A 262 2.00 33.40 4.53
N ASN A 263 2.03 33.83 5.78
CA ASN A 263 2.84 33.18 6.79
C ASN A 263 2.17 31.86 7.20
N LYS A 264 2.94 30.88 7.68
CA LYS A 264 2.46 29.55 8.10
C LYS A 264 1.23 29.59 9.04
N ILE A 265 1.12 30.63 9.87
CA ILE A 265 0.02 30.84 10.83
C ILE A 265 -1.28 31.22 10.10
N ASP A 266 -1.20 32.08 9.08
CA ASP A 266 -2.38 32.61 8.38
C ASP A 266 -3.16 31.51 7.63
N ILE A 267 -2.45 30.49 7.13
CA ILE A 267 -3.04 29.36 6.42
C ILE A 267 -3.73 28.38 7.39
N ILE A 268 -3.13 28.15 8.56
CA ILE A 268 -3.71 27.31 9.61
C ILE A 268 -5.00 27.93 10.14
N ASP A 269 -5.01 29.25 10.37
CA ASP A 269 -6.19 29.97 10.86
C ASP A 269 -7.34 29.97 9.84
N LEU A 270 -7.04 30.06 8.54
CA LEU A 270 -8.04 29.92 7.48
C LEU A 270 -8.63 28.50 7.43
N TYR A 271 -7.81 27.47 7.63
CA TYR A 271 -8.28 26.08 7.62
C TYR A 271 -9.08 25.72 8.88
N ILE A 272 -8.65 26.16 10.06
CA ILE A 272 -9.41 26.01 11.31
C ILE A 272 -10.76 26.72 11.19
N SER A 273 -10.79 27.93 10.63
CA SER A 273 -12.03 28.67 10.37
C SER A 273 -12.98 27.91 9.44
N TYR A 274 -12.45 27.26 8.40
CA TYR A 274 -13.22 26.41 7.48
C TYR A 274 -13.79 25.16 8.17
N ILE A 275 -12.99 24.44 8.96
CA ILE A 275 -13.44 23.26 9.73
C ILE A 275 -14.56 23.64 10.70
N ILE A 276 -14.42 24.77 11.41
CA ILE A 276 -15.45 25.29 12.33
C ILE A 276 -16.75 25.60 11.58
N GLN A 277 -16.64 26.22 10.40
CA GLN A 277 -17.81 26.58 9.57
C GLN A 277 -18.51 25.35 8.98
N LYS A 278 -17.78 24.27 8.65
CA LYS A 278 -18.37 23.00 8.21
C LYS A 278 -19.10 22.31 9.36
N LYS A 279 -18.50 22.27 10.57
CA LYS A 279 -19.15 21.70 11.76
C LYS A 279 -20.42 22.45 12.18
N SER A 280 -20.46 23.79 12.08
CA SER A 280 -21.66 24.56 12.41
C SER A 280 -22.83 24.31 11.43
N LYS A 281 -22.52 24.04 10.16
CA LYS A 281 -23.52 23.72 9.13
C LYS A 281 -24.15 22.33 9.33
N TYR A 282 -23.40 21.37 9.88
CA TYR A 282 -23.93 20.04 10.25
C TYR A 282 -24.70 20.04 11.58
N SER A 283 -24.40 20.94 12.52
CA SER A 283 -25.16 21.06 13.77
C SER A 283 -26.58 21.63 13.59
N ASN A 284 -26.85 22.34 12.50
CA ASN A 284 -28.14 23.03 12.30
C ASN A 284 -29.21 22.17 11.58
N ASN A 285 -28.92 20.89 11.32
CA ASN A 285 -29.86 19.94 10.69
C ASN A 285 -30.35 18.88 11.69
N THR A 286 -30.64 19.28 12.94
CA THR A 286 -31.47 18.47 13.85
C THR A 286 -32.88 19.07 13.94
N HIS A 287 -33.85 18.18 13.73
CA HIS A 287 -35.29 18.40 13.64
C HIS A 287 -35.85 19.22 14.83
N PRO A 288 -36.83 20.12 14.66
CA PRO A 288 -37.42 20.85 15.78
C PRO A 288 -38.20 19.86 16.67
N SER A 289 -37.74 19.69 17.91
CA SER A 289 -38.55 19.08 18.96
C SER A 289 -39.38 20.16 19.63
N THR A 290 -40.69 19.92 19.66
CA THR A 290 -41.71 20.74 20.31
C THR A 290 -41.43 20.94 21.80
N THR A 291 -41.17 22.19 22.18
CA THR A 291 -41.04 22.64 23.57
C THR A 291 -42.40 22.58 24.26
N THR A 292 -42.52 21.76 25.31
CA THR A 292 -43.60 21.86 26.30
C THR A 292 -43.00 22.43 27.57
N THR A 293 -43.41 23.64 27.93
CA THR A 293 -42.93 24.37 29.10
C THR A 293 -43.59 23.83 30.36
N SER A 294 -42.82 23.32 31.32
CA SER A 294 -43.28 23.06 32.69
C SER A 294 -42.29 23.66 33.70
N THR A 295 -42.70 24.78 34.27
CA THR A 295 -42.07 25.47 35.39
C THR A 295 -42.13 24.60 36.64
N THR A 296 -40.98 24.28 37.26
CA THR A 296 -40.98 23.73 38.61
C THR A 296 -39.86 24.37 39.45
N THR A 297 -40.30 24.91 40.58
CA THR A 297 -39.58 25.66 41.60
C THR A 297 -38.57 24.77 42.35
N ALA A 298 -37.35 25.26 42.53
CA ALA A 298 -36.33 24.61 43.36
C ALA A 298 -36.51 25.02 44.84
N THR A 299 -36.60 24.02 45.72
CA THR A 299 -36.47 24.18 47.18
C THR A 299 -35.15 23.52 47.60
N THR A 300 -34.30 24.31 48.23
CA THR A 300 -33.03 23.92 48.83
C THR A 300 -33.24 23.22 50.18
N THR A 301 -32.61 22.06 50.36
CA THR A 301 -32.33 21.50 51.69
C THR A 301 -30.90 20.96 51.74
N HIS A 302 -30.10 21.55 52.60
CA HIS A 302 -28.83 21.02 53.12
C HIS A 302 -29.09 19.76 53.96
N SER A 303 -28.27 18.72 53.79
CA SER A 303 -27.94 17.80 54.87
C SER A 303 -26.48 17.39 54.80
N THR A 304 -25.76 17.68 55.87
CA THR A 304 -24.48 17.13 56.28
C THR A 304 -24.61 15.64 56.62
N CYS A 305 -23.61 14.84 56.26
CA CYS A 305 -23.31 13.57 56.93
C CYS A 305 -21.80 13.46 57.16
N ASP A 306 -21.50 12.85 58.31
CA ASP A 306 -20.21 12.57 58.95
C ASP A 306 -19.15 11.90 58.08
#